data_AF-A0A9W9YV10-F1
#
_entry.id   AF-A0A9W9YV10-F1
#
_cell.length_a   1.000
_cell.length_b   1.000
_cell.length_c   1.000
_cell.angle_alpha   90.00
_cell.angle_beta   90.00
_cell.angle_gamma   90.00
#
_symmetry.space_group_name_H-M   'P 1'
#
loop_
_entity.id
_entity.type
_entity.pdbx_description
1 polymer ?
#
loop_
_entity_poly.entity_id
_entity_poly.type
_entity_poly.pdbx_seq_one_letter_code
_entity_poly.pdbx_strand_id
1 'polypeptide(L)'
;MPASGSHASGHGLSLTSTMLPQSTSCPDHVTCLATCFSLGVLIYSIYNKGRPPFDCDNNMTAFKRNVEQMSRNSSTTLGSVPKEVQEHVRNLLSITATLRPDVHMMSKISFFENVAAMTLQYLDSLVQRDEMTKSQFFRGLYKVMSKLPKRVVIQRVLPQLCLEFSNHQMIPFVLPNVLLIAEDCTSQEFCDLILPELKPVFKIRDPIQVVIIFLQKMDILLAKTPKDDVRDHVLPMVCKALETPAEQLQ
;
A
#
# COMPACT_ATOMS: atom_id res chain seq x y z
N MET A 1 37.70 -33.62 -32.97
CA MET A 1 37.89 -32.49 -33.91
C MET A 1 37.07 -32.78 -35.16
N PRO A 2 36.48 -31.78 -35.87
CA PRO A 2 36.21 -30.36 -35.54
C PRO A 2 34.71 -30.17 -35.16
N ALA A 3 34.20 -29.17 -34.42
CA ALA A 3 34.39 -27.72 -34.26
C ALA A 3 33.39 -26.86 -35.09
N SER A 4 32.87 -25.82 -34.42
CA SER A 4 31.98 -24.70 -34.86
C SER A 4 30.48 -24.97 -34.63
N GLY A 5 29.69 -24.25 -33.82
CA GLY A 5 29.81 -22.94 -33.18
C GLY A 5 28.63 -22.06 -33.64
N SER A 6 27.69 -21.66 -32.76
CA SER A 6 27.01 -20.34 -32.84
C SER A 6 26.03 -20.05 -31.69
N HIS A 7 26.30 -18.93 -31.01
CA HIS A 7 25.43 -17.90 -30.41
C HIS A 7 23.91 -18.10 -30.20
N ALA A 8 23.53 -17.86 -28.93
CA ALA A 8 22.54 -16.89 -28.42
C ALA A 8 21.17 -16.69 -29.11
N SER A 9 20.08 -16.76 -28.33
CA SER A 9 19.35 -15.55 -27.88
C SER A 9 18.12 -15.92 -27.05
N GLY A 10 17.99 -15.29 -25.88
CA GLY A 10 16.76 -15.27 -25.10
C GLY A 10 15.71 -14.42 -25.79
N HIS A 11 14.48 -14.92 -25.88
CA HIS A 11 13.32 -14.15 -26.30
C HIS A 11 12.42 -13.91 -25.08
N GLY A 12 12.66 -12.77 -24.42
CA GLY A 12 11.64 -12.10 -23.64
C GLY A 12 10.56 -11.59 -24.60
N LEU A 13 9.31 -12.00 -24.38
CA LEU A 13 8.16 -11.56 -25.16
C LEU A 13 7.85 -10.09 -24.81
N SER A 14 8.41 -9.18 -25.59
CA SER A 14 7.99 -7.78 -25.66
C SER A 14 6.68 -7.71 -26.47
N LEU A 15 5.54 -7.69 -25.78
CA LEU A 15 4.20 -7.69 -26.40
C LEU A 15 3.61 -6.28 -26.60
N THR A 16 4.38 -5.21 -26.44
CA THR A 16 3.81 -3.85 -26.39
C THR A 16 3.94 -3.02 -27.67
N SER A 17 4.65 -3.47 -28.72
CA SER A 17 5.07 -2.54 -29.79
C SER A 17 4.36 -2.66 -31.15
N THR A 18 3.66 -3.76 -31.48
CA THR A 18 3.38 -4.03 -32.91
C THR A 18 1.99 -3.62 -33.44
N MET A 19 1.01 -3.20 -32.64
CA MET A 19 -0.37 -3.16 -33.15
C MET A 19 -1.13 -1.86 -32.83
N LEU A 20 -0.92 -0.81 -33.64
CA LEU A 20 -1.84 0.33 -33.79
C LEU A 20 -2.17 0.60 -35.27
N PRO A 21 -3.42 1.03 -35.60
CA PRO A 21 -3.75 1.48 -36.94
C PRO A 21 -2.96 2.74 -37.27
N GLN A 22 -2.21 2.71 -38.37
CA GLN A 22 -1.42 3.84 -38.80
C GLN A 22 -2.31 4.95 -39.36
N SER A 23 -2.39 6.07 -38.65
CA SER A 23 -2.71 7.38 -39.21
C SER A 23 -1.95 8.47 -38.44
N THR A 24 -0.83 8.88 -39.06
CA THR A 24 -0.16 10.19 -39.02
C THR A 24 -0.04 11.00 -37.71
N SER A 25 1.22 11.32 -37.40
CA SER A 25 1.78 12.42 -36.56
C SER A 25 1.94 12.20 -35.05
N CYS A 26 3.20 12.41 -34.60
CA CYS A 26 3.73 12.46 -33.22
C CYS A 26 3.90 11.12 -32.46
N PRO A 27 5.12 10.54 -32.39
CA PRO A 27 5.38 9.27 -31.71
C PRO A 27 5.06 9.28 -30.19
N ASP A 28 5.19 10.43 -29.53
CA ASP A 28 4.88 10.57 -28.09
C ASP A 28 3.36 10.47 -27.81
N HIS A 29 2.55 11.01 -28.72
CA HIS A 29 1.09 11.02 -28.57
C HIS A 29 0.49 9.64 -28.81
N VAL A 30 0.97 8.92 -29.84
CA VAL A 30 0.54 7.54 -30.15
C VAL A 30 0.85 6.59 -29.00
N THR A 31 2.02 6.73 -28.37
CA THR A 31 2.45 5.89 -27.24
C THR A 31 1.61 6.17 -25.98
N CYS A 32 1.30 7.44 -25.70
CA CYS A 32 0.45 7.82 -24.57
C CYS A 32 -0.99 7.28 -24.74
N LEU A 33 -1.56 7.41 -25.94
CA LEU A 33 -2.89 6.90 -26.26
C LEU A 33 -2.97 5.37 -26.18
N ALA A 34 -1.93 4.67 -26.62
CA ALA A 34 -1.81 3.22 -26.48
C ALA A 34 -1.70 2.80 -25.00
N THR A 35 -0.96 3.59 -24.20
CA THR A 35 -0.81 3.37 -22.76
C THR A 35 -2.16 3.48 -22.05
N CYS A 36 -2.97 4.51 -22.34
CA CYS A 36 -4.31 4.65 -21.79
C CYS A 36 -5.24 3.47 -22.14
N PHE A 37 -5.16 2.94 -23.37
CA PHE A 37 -5.93 1.74 -23.73
C PHE A 37 -5.49 0.53 -22.91
N SER A 38 -4.18 0.31 -22.79
CA SER A 38 -3.64 -0.80 -21.99
C SER A 38 -4.00 -0.68 -20.51
N LEU A 39 -4.10 0.55 -19.98
CA LEU A 39 -4.60 0.82 -18.63
C LEU A 39 -6.08 0.42 -18.48
N GLY A 40 -6.92 0.73 -19.48
CA GLY A 40 -8.32 0.30 -19.49
C GLY A 40 -8.47 -1.23 -19.49
N VAL A 41 -7.63 -1.94 -20.27
CA VAL A 41 -7.57 -3.40 -20.30
C VAL A 41 -7.13 -3.96 -18.94
N LEU A 42 -6.13 -3.35 -18.31
CA LEU A 42 -5.63 -3.76 -17.00
C LEU A 42 -6.70 -3.61 -15.92
N ILE A 43 -7.35 -2.44 -15.85
CA ILE A 43 -8.43 -2.18 -14.88
C ILE A 43 -9.56 -3.19 -15.06
N TYR A 44 -10.00 -3.42 -16.31
CA TYR A 44 -11.02 -4.43 -16.61
C TYR A 44 -10.61 -5.81 -16.09
N SER A 45 -9.38 -6.23 -16.38
CA SER A 45 -8.88 -7.57 -16.05
C SER A 45 -8.79 -7.77 -14.53
N ILE A 46 -8.36 -6.76 -13.78
CA ILE A 46 -8.31 -6.80 -12.31
C ILE A 46 -9.70 -7.10 -11.72
N TYR A 47 -10.74 -6.42 -12.19
CA TYR A 47 -12.11 -6.62 -11.70
C TYR A 47 -12.77 -7.90 -12.22
N ASN A 48 -12.37 -8.39 -13.38
CA ASN A 48 -12.97 -9.56 -14.02
C ASN A 48 -12.12 -10.83 -13.87
N LYS A 49 -11.41 -10.99 -12.74
CA LYS A 49 -10.65 -12.21 -12.37
C LYS A 49 -9.59 -12.60 -13.40
N GLY A 50 -8.89 -11.61 -13.96
CA GLY A 50 -7.83 -11.80 -14.94
C GLY A 50 -8.32 -12.05 -16.37
N ARG A 51 -9.64 -12.00 -16.62
CA ARG A 51 -10.18 -12.17 -17.98
C ARG A 51 -9.94 -10.91 -18.80
N PRO A 52 -9.37 -11.01 -20.01
CA PRO A 52 -9.25 -9.88 -20.89
C PRO A 52 -10.65 -9.42 -21.35
N PRO A 53 -10.79 -8.14 -21.73
CA PRO A 53 -12.05 -7.63 -22.31
C PRO A 53 -12.39 -8.30 -23.65
N PHE A 54 -11.39 -8.88 -24.32
CA PHE A 54 -11.56 -9.65 -25.56
C PHE A 54 -10.84 -10.97 -25.42
N ASP A 55 -11.56 -12.05 -25.68
CA ASP A 55 -10.92 -13.31 -26.00
C ASP A 55 -10.66 -13.33 -27.50
N CYS A 56 -9.39 -13.47 -27.86
CA CYS A 56 -8.98 -13.51 -29.25
C CYS A 56 -8.45 -14.89 -29.66
N ASP A 57 -8.30 -15.87 -28.77
CA ASP A 57 -7.78 -17.22 -29.09
C ASP A 57 -6.57 -17.21 -30.07
N ASN A 58 -5.68 -16.23 -29.89
CA ASN A 58 -4.54 -15.95 -30.78
C ASN A 58 -4.89 -15.78 -32.28
N ASN A 59 -6.13 -15.38 -32.59
CA ASN A 59 -6.69 -15.26 -33.92
C ASN A 59 -6.92 -13.79 -34.31
N MET A 60 -6.20 -13.33 -35.34
CA MET A 60 -6.26 -11.97 -35.87
C MET A 60 -7.66 -11.60 -36.40
N THR A 61 -8.39 -12.55 -36.96
CA THR A 61 -9.76 -12.32 -37.47
C THR A 61 -10.74 -12.12 -36.32
N ALA A 62 -10.59 -12.89 -35.23
CA ALA A 62 -11.38 -12.70 -34.02
C ALA A 62 -11.10 -11.32 -33.39
N PHE A 63 -9.84 -10.90 -33.36
CA PHE A 63 -9.45 -9.57 -32.89
C PHE A 63 -10.09 -8.45 -33.73
N LYS A 64 -9.98 -8.48 -35.06
CA LYS A 64 -10.59 -7.47 -35.94
C LYS A 64 -12.10 -7.38 -35.74
N ARG A 65 -12.78 -8.53 -35.63
CA ARG A 65 -14.21 -8.59 -35.34
C ARG A 65 -14.56 -7.95 -33.98
N ASN A 66 -13.79 -8.24 -32.93
CA ASN A 66 -14.02 -7.67 -31.60
C ASN A 66 -13.82 -6.15 -31.58
N VAL A 67 -12.82 -5.64 -32.31
CA VAL A 67 -12.59 -4.20 -32.50
C VAL A 67 -13.74 -3.56 -33.28
N GLU A 68 -14.19 -4.16 -34.38
CA GLU A 68 -15.34 -3.63 -35.15
C GLU A 68 -16.65 -3.64 -34.36
N GLN A 69 -16.86 -4.62 -33.48
CA GLN A 69 -18.03 -4.64 -32.61
C GLN A 69 -17.98 -3.52 -31.56
N MET A 70 -16.80 -3.21 -31.04
CA MET A 70 -16.60 -2.12 -30.08
C MET A 70 -16.78 -0.73 -30.69
N SER A 71 -16.40 -0.53 -31.95
CA SER A 71 -16.62 0.75 -32.62
C SER A 71 -18.10 1.02 -32.86
N ARG A 72 -18.91 -0.05 -33.00
CA ARG A 72 -20.35 0.02 -33.25
C ARG A 72 -21.18 0.04 -31.97
N ASN A 73 -20.74 -0.67 -30.94
CA ASN A 73 -21.45 -0.81 -29.67
C ASN A 73 -20.62 -0.15 -28.55
N SER A 74 -21.03 1.03 -28.10
CA SER A 74 -20.42 1.70 -26.93
C SER A 74 -20.63 0.92 -25.62
N SER A 75 -21.41 -0.17 -25.64
CA SER A 75 -21.84 -0.95 -24.49
C SER A 75 -20.94 -2.17 -24.20
N THR A 76 -19.61 -2.02 -24.22
CA THR A 76 -18.71 -3.03 -23.64
C THR A 76 -19.20 -3.36 -22.23
N THR A 77 -19.55 -4.63 -21.99
CA THR A 77 -20.02 -5.07 -20.69
C THR A 77 -18.83 -5.08 -19.75
N LEU A 78 -18.74 -4.08 -18.86
CA LEU A 78 -17.59 -3.89 -17.98
C LEU A 78 -17.57 -4.87 -16.79
N GLY A 79 -18.55 -5.78 -16.73
CA GLY A 79 -18.61 -6.84 -15.73
C GLY A 79 -18.62 -6.27 -14.31
N SER A 80 -17.64 -6.68 -13.49
CA SER A 80 -17.53 -6.31 -12.07
C SER A 80 -16.79 -4.99 -11.80
N VAL A 81 -16.50 -4.19 -12.82
CA VAL A 81 -15.86 -2.87 -12.64
C VAL A 81 -16.77 -1.94 -11.81
N PRO A 82 -16.27 -1.22 -10.80
CA PRO A 82 -17.06 -0.30 -9.97
C PRO A 82 -17.69 0.83 -10.78
N LYS A 83 -18.92 1.20 -10.45
CA LYS A 83 -19.74 2.15 -11.24
C LYS A 83 -19.06 3.51 -11.40
N GLU A 84 -18.31 3.92 -10.38
CA GLU A 84 -17.58 5.19 -10.30
C GLU A 84 -16.50 5.32 -11.39
N VAL A 85 -15.93 4.19 -11.85
CA VAL A 85 -14.88 4.16 -12.89
C VAL A 85 -15.36 3.58 -14.21
N GLN A 86 -16.58 3.05 -14.30
CA GLN A 86 -17.07 2.38 -15.50
C GLN A 86 -17.03 3.28 -16.74
N GLU A 87 -17.48 4.54 -16.63
CA GLU A 87 -17.47 5.46 -17.77
C GLU A 87 -16.04 5.76 -18.24
N HIS A 88 -15.13 6.02 -17.30
CA HIS A 88 -13.73 6.26 -17.58
C HIS A 88 -13.06 5.05 -18.24
N VAL A 89 -13.32 3.83 -17.74
CA VAL A 89 -12.80 2.59 -18.34
C VAL A 89 -13.39 2.35 -19.74
N ARG A 90 -14.67 2.66 -19.95
CA ARG A 90 -15.30 2.60 -21.29
C ARG A 90 -14.59 3.54 -22.26
N ASN A 91 -14.29 4.76 -21.83
CA ASN A 91 -13.59 5.75 -22.64
C ASN A 91 -12.12 5.33 -22.90
N LEU A 92 -11.42 4.77 -21.92
CA LEU A 92 -10.07 4.21 -22.10
C LEU A 92 -10.04 3.08 -23.14
N LEU A 93 -11.07 2.23 -23.14
CA LEU A 93 -11.23 1.14 -24.11
C LEU A 93 -11.77 1.61 -25.47
N SER A 94 -12.06 2.90 -25.66
CA SER A 94 -12.53 3.41 -26.95
C SER A 94 -11.47 3.24 -28.04
N ILE A 95 -11.89 2.87 -29.25
CA ILE A 95 -11.01 2.80 -30.43
C ILE A 95 -10.61 4.22 -30.87
N THR A 96 -11.51 5.18 -30.68
CA THR A 96 -11.25 6.59 -30.97
C THR A 96 -10.33 7.17 -29.90
N ALA A 97 -9.06 7.34 -30.26
CA ALA A 97 -8.02 7.82 -29.36
C ALA A 97 -8.36 9.16 -28.68
N THR A 98 -9.00 10.10 -29.37
CA THR A 98 -9.38 11.41 -28.83
C THR A 98 -10.45 11.36 -27.74
N LEU A 99 -11.16 10.23 -27.60
CA LEU A 99 -12.15 10.03 -26.53
C LEU A 99 -11.51 9.45 -25.25
N ARG A 100 -10.25 9.01 -25.31
CA ARG A 100 -9.56 8.43 -24.15
C ARG A 100 -9.15 9.56 -23.19
N PRO A 101 -9.48 9.47 -21.90
CA PRO A 101 -8.98 10.43 -20.93
C PRO A 101 -7.46 10.29 -20.80
N ASP A 102 -6.78 11.40 -20.54
CA ASP A 102 -5.37 11.38 -20.18
C ASP A 102 -5.18 10.81 -18.75
N VAL A 103 -3.93 10.46 -18.43
CA VAL A 103 -3.57 9.89 -17.12
C VAL A 103 -3.82 10.89 -15.97
N HIS A 104 -3.69 12.20 -16.22
CA HIS A 104 -3.92 13.23 -15.22
C HIS A 104 -5.41 13.34 -14.86
N MET A 105 -6.31 13.28 -15.85
CA MET A 105 -7.75 13.18 -15.64
C MET A 105 -8.11 11.92 -14.86
N MET A 106 -7.50 10.78 -15.20
CA MET A 106 -7.70 9.52 -14.47
C MET A 106 -7.30 9.65 -12.99
N SER A 107 -6.20 10.33 -12.69
CA SER A 107 -5.72 10.52 -11.32
C SER A 107 -6.64 11.37 -10.42
N LYS A 108 -7.54 12.17 -11.02
CA LYS A 108 -8.49 13.05 -10.32
C LYS A 108 -9.84 12.40 -10.01
N ILE A 109 -10.06 11.16 -10.44
CA ILE A 109 -11.32 10.47 -10.19
C ILE A 109 -11.41 10.13 -8.71
N SER A 110 -12.51 10.48 -8.04
CA SER A 110 -12.73 10.23 -6.60
C SER A 110 -12.60 8.75 -6.19
N PHE A 111 -12.75 7.83 -7.14
CA PHE A 111 -12.46 6.42 -6.93
C PHE A 111 -11.02 6.16 -6.45
N PHE A 112 -10.05 6.95 -6.92
CA PHE A 112 -8.65 6.84 -6.52
C PHE A 112 -8.31 7.68 -5.28
N GLU A 113 -9.25 8.46 -4.74
CA GLU A 113 -9.12 9.19 -3.49
C GLU A 113 -9.30 8.24 -2.29
N ASN A 114 -8.36 7.29 -2.17
CA ASN A 114 -8.37 6.30 -1.11
C ASN A 114 -7.50 6.76 0.06
N VAL A 115 -8.12 6.91 1.24
CA VAL A 115 -7.44 7.35 2.48
C VAL A 115 -6.23 6.47 2.82
N ALA A 116 -6.31 5.16 2.63
CA ALA A 116 -5.20 4.24 2.87
C ALA A 116 -4.05 4.48 1.88
N ALA A 117 -4.34 4.68 0.59
CA ALA A 117 -3.32 5.01 -0.40
C ALA A 117 -2.63 6.35 -0.09
N MET A 118 -3.40 7.39 0.26
CA MET A 118 -2.84 8.68 0.64
C MET A 118 -2.01 8.60 1.93
N THR A 119 -2.42 7.77 2.88
CA THR A 119 -1.68 7.53 4.12
C THR A 119 -0.33 6.89 3.85
N LEU A 120 -0.27 5.90 2.95
CA LEU A 120 0.98 5.25 2.55
C LEU A 120 1.89 6.22 1.77
N GLN A 121 1.32 7.01 0.85
CA GLN A 121 2.09 8.04 0.14
C GLN A 121 2.67 9.08 1.11
N TYR A 122 1.89 9.48 2.12
CA TYR A 122 2.36 10.42 3.12
C TYR A 122 3.47 9.81 3.99
N LEU A 123 3.33 8.54 4.36
CA LEU A 123 4.32 7.77 5.13
C LEU A 123 5.71 7.78 4.44
N ASP A 124 5.75 7.66 3.11
CA ASP A 124 7.01 7.71 2.34
C ASP A 124 7.73 9.07 2.45
N SER A 125 7.00 10.15 2.75
CA SER A 125 7.56 11.51 2.94
C SER A 125 7.77 11.90 4.41
N LEU A 126 7.41 11.03 5.35
CA LEU A 126 7.25 11.39 6.76
C LEU A 126 8.57 11.82 7.42
N VAL A 127 9.69 11.20 7.03
CA VAL A 127 11.02 11.49 7.58
C VAL A 127 11.41 12.97 7.40
N GLN A 128 10.91 13.64 6.35
CA GLN A 128 11.22 15.03 6.03
C GLN A 128 10.31 16.04 6.75
N ARG A 129 9.31 15.56 7.50
CA ARG A 129 8.33 16.41 8.20
C ARG A 129 8.83 16.77 9.60
N ASP A 130 8.37 17.92 10.07
CA ASP A 130 8.60 18.36 11.45
C ASP A 130 7.78 17.53 12.45
N GLU A 131 8.19 17.58 13.72
CA GLU A 131 7.61 16.79 14.81
C GLU A 131 6.13 17.11 15.07
N MET A 132 5.72 18.38 14.91
CA MET A 132 4.32 18.76 15.10
C MET A 132 3.45 18.08 14.05
N THR A 133 3.84 18.16 12.78
CA THR A 133 3.13 17.50 11.69
C THR A 133 3.13 15.97 11.84
N LYS A 134 4.28 15.36 12.22
CA LYS A 134 4.36 13.92 12.49
C LYS A 134 3.41 13.48 13.59
N SER A 135 3.37 14.20 14.71
CA SER A 135 2.50 13.87 15.84
C SER A 135 1.01 13.86 15.46
N GLN A 136 0.58 14.81 14.63
CA GLN A 136 -0.79 14.86 14.11
C GLN A 136 -1.07 13.68 13.18
N PHE A 137 -0.13 13.35 12.30
CA PHE A 137 -0.24 12.19 11.41
C PHE A 137 -0.40 10.89 12.21
N PHE A 138 0.44 10.62 13.21
CA PHE A 138 0.37 9.38 13.99
C PHE A 138 -0.94 9.25 14.79
N ARG A 139 -1.50 10.36 15.28
CA ARG A 139 -2.84 10.35 15.90
C ARG A 139 -3.94 10.01 14.89
N GLY A 140 -3.81 10.49 13.66
CA GLY A 140 -4.73 10.16 12.56
C GLY A 140 -4.60 8.72 12.08
N LEU A 141 -3.36 8.22 12.00
CA LEU A 141 -3.02 6.88 11.53
C LEU A 141 -3.77 5.79 12.31
N TYR A 142 -3.91 5.95 13.62
CA TYR A 142 -4.65 5.01 14.48
C TYR A 142 -6.07 4.73 13.95
N LYS A 143 -6.75 5.75 13.42
CA LYS A 143 -8.12 5.64 12.88
C LYS A 143 -8.18 4.99 11.50
N VAL A 144 -7.08 5.03 10.76
CA VAL A 144 -6.99 4.51 9.38
C VAL A 144 -6.42 3.09 9.35
N MET A 145 -5.74 2.64 10.42
CA MET A 145 -5.05 1.35 10.49
C MET A 145 -5.92 0.17 10.06
N SER A 146 -7.20 0.14 10.47
CA SER A 146 -8.16 -0.93 10.12
C SER A 146 -8.52 -1.00 8.64
N LYS A 147 -8.24 0.04 7.85
CA LYS A 147 -8.45 0.08 6.40
C LYS A 147 -7.24 -0.46 5.62
N LEU A 148 -6.10 -0.67 6.28
CA LEU A 148 -4.89 -1.17 5.65
C LEU A 148 -4.83 -2.70 5.75
N PRO A 149 -4.41 -3.40 4.68
CA PRO A 149 -4.18 -4.84 4.76
C PRO A 149 -3.09 -5.16 5.80
N LYS A 150 -3.27 -6.21 6.62
CA LYS A 150 -2.31 -6.64 7.67
C LYS A 150 -0.87 -6.69 7.16
N ARG A 151 -0.65 -7.24 5.96
CA ARG A 151 0.69 -7.31 5.34
C ARG A 151 1.32 -5.94 5.14
N VAL A 152 0.55 -4.94 4.70
CA VAL A 152 1.04 -3.57 4.51
C VAL A 152 1.38 -2.93 5.85
N VAL A 153 0.53 -3.14 6.86
CA VAL A 153 0.77 -2.63 8.22
C VAL A 153 2.09 -3.17 8.77
N ILE A 154 2.31 -4.49 8.71
CA ILE A 154 3.53 -5.12 9.25
C ILE A 154 4.78 -4.75 8.42
N GLN A 155 4.69 -4.77 7.09
CA GLN A 155 5.89 -4.62 6.25
C GLN A 155 6.26 -3.17 5.93
N ARG A 156 5.33 -2.22 6.08
CA ARG A 156 5.56 -0.81 5.73
C ARG A 156 5.30 0.14 6.88
N VAL A 157 4.20 -0.01 7.60
CA VAL A 157 3.81 0.93 8.66
C VAL A 157 4.63 0.72 9.92
N LEU A 158 4.70 -0.51 10.43
CA LEU A 158 5.42 -0.85 11.66
C LEU A 158 6.90 -0.42 11.62
N PRO A 159 7.69 -0.68 10.56
CA PRO A 159 9.07 -0.23 10.51
C PRO A 159 9.21 1.29 10.63
N GLN A 160 8.32 2.05 10.00
CA GLN A 160 8.33 3.51 10.06
C GLN A 160 7.98 4.04 11.45
N LEU A 161 7.09 3.35 12.18
CA LEU A 161 6.80 3.66 13.58
C LEU A 161 8.03 3.38 14.47
N CYS A 162 8.66 2.22 14.32
CA CYS A 162 9.82 1.83 15.14
C CYS A 162 11.01 2.80 14.98
N LEU A 163 11.22 3.37 13.78
CA LEU A 163 12.26 4.40 13.57
C LEU A 163 12.13 5.60 14.51
N GLU A 164 10.90 5.99 14.87
CA GLU A 164 10.63 7.13 15.73
C GLU A 164 10.89 6.83 17.22
N PHE A 165 11.16 5.59 17.62
CA PHE A 165 11.57 5.27 18.99
C PHE A 165 12.91 5.88 19.40
N SER A 166 13.70 6.34 18.43
CA SER A 166 14.91 7.13 18.70
C SER A 166 14.61 8.54 19.24
N ASN A 167 13.39 9.06 19.02
CA ASN A 167 12.95 10.37 19.50
C ASN A 167 11.92 10.21 20.63
N HIS A 168 12.36 10.33 21.88
CA HIS A 168 11.52 10.11 23.06
C HIS A 168 10.26 10.99 23.08
N GLN A 169 10.31 12.20 22.53
CA GLN A 169 9.15 13.11 22.48
C GLN A 169 8.06 12.64 21.52
N MET A 170 8.41 11.83 20.51
CA MET A 170 7.47 11.27 19.54
C MET A 170 6.83 9.95 20.00
N ILE A 171 7.47 9.23 20.91
CA ILE A 171 7.01 7.91 21.38
C ILE A 171 5.55 7.92 21.87
N PRO A 172 5.06 8.91 22.64
CA PRO A 172 3.65 8.93 23.06
C PRO A 172 2.63 8.92 21.92
N PHE A 173 3.00 9.42 20.73
CA PHE A 173 2.13 9.45 19.56
C PHE A 173 2.23 8.17 18.72
N VAL A 174 3.39 7.52 18.75
CA VAL A 174 3.71 6.34 17.95
C VAL A 174 3.34 5.04 18.67
N LEU A 175 3.63 4.96 19.97
CA LEU A 175 3.46 3.76 20.77
C LEU A 175 2.03 3.20 20.75
N PRO A 176 0.95 4.02 20.82
CA PRO A 176 -0.41 3.49 20.69
C PRO A 176 -0.66 2.78 19.37
N ASN A 177 -0.06 3.26 18.27
CA ASN A 177 -0.17 2.60 16.97
C ASN A 177 0.58 1.27 16.95
N VAL A 178 1.77 1.20 17.56
CA VAL A 178 2.55 -0.06 17.64
C VAL A 178 1.83 -1.10 18.49
N LEU A 179 1.23 -0.71 19.61
CA LEU A 179 0.47 -1.60 20.47
C LEU A 179 -0.82 -2.09 19.80
N LEU A 180 -1.49 -1.24 19.02
CA LEU A 180 -2.62 -1.65 18.18
C LEU A 180 -2.21 -2.75 17.18
N ILE A 181 -1.03 -2.60 16.55
CA ILE A 181 -0.51 -3.63 15.63
C ILE A 181 -0.19 -4.91 16.40
N ALA A 182 0.33 -4.81 17.63
CA ALA A 182 0.64 -5.95 18.48
C ALA A 182 -0.60 -6.78 18.86
N GLU A 183 -1.77 -6.15 19.00
CA GLU A 183 -3.05 -6.84 19.25
C GLU A 183 -3.38 -7.83 18.12
N ASP A 184 -3.21 -7.39 16.87
CA ASP A 184 -3.52 -8.16 15.65
C ASP A 184 -2.41 -9.16 15.22
N CYS A 185 -1.25 -9.10 15.87
CA CYS A 185 -0.13 -9.99 15.63
C CYS A 185 -0.28 -11.32 16.37
N THR A 186 0.26 -12.40 15.79
CA THR A 186 0.50 -13.64 16.53
C THR A 186 1.60 -13.42 17.58
N SER A 187 1.70 -14.30 18.58
CA SER A 187 2.75 -14.19 19.60
C SER A 187 4.16 -14.28 18.99
N GLN A 188 4.32 -15.09 17.93
CA GLN A 188 5.59 -15.19 17.20
C GLN A 188 5.93 -13.88 16.48
N GLU A 189 4.98 -13.33 15.70
CA GLU A 189 5.16 -12.03 15.02
C GLU A 189 5.50 -10.92 16.01
N PHE A 190 4.86 -10.90 17.18
CA PHE A 190 5.17 -9.94 18.24
C PHE A 190 6.60 -10.10 18.76
N CYS A 191 7.02 -11.32 19.09
CA CYS A 191 8.34 -11.60 19.62
C CYS A 191 9.46 -11.27 18.63
N ASP A 192 9.23 -11.51 17.35
CA ASP A 192 10.25 -11.32 16.31
C ASP A 192 10.33 -9.87 15.83
N LEU A 193 9.20 -9.17 15.74
CA LEU A 193 9.11 -7.87 15.05
C LEU A 193 8.89 -6.67 15.98
N ILE A 194 8.21 -6.85 17.10
CA ILE A 194 7.76 -5.74 17.97
C ILE A 194 8.53 -5.71 19.28
N LEU A 195 8.63 -6.84 19.97
CA LEU A 195 9.28 -6.94 21.27
C LEU A 195 10.74 -6.43 21.28
N PRO A 196 11.60 -6.73 20.27
CA PRO A 196 12.98 -6.23 20.25
C PRO A 196 13.05 -4.71 20.26
N GLU A 197 12.13 -4.06 19.54
CA GLU A 197 12.01 -2.60 19.45
C GLU A 197 11.42 -1.99 20.74
N LEU A 198 10.55 -2.72 21.46
CA LEU A 198 9.98 -2.24 22.73
C LEU A 198 10.92 -2.37 23.93
N LYS A 199 11.84 -3.34 23.92
CA LYS A 199 12.82 -3.54 25.01
C LYS A 199 13.57 -2.26 25.45
N PRO A 200 14.11 -1.42 24.54
CA PRO A 200 14.70 -0.14 24.94
C PRO A 200 13.64 0.85 25.44
N VAL A 201 12.44 0.85 24.84
CA VAL A 201 11.34 1.78 25.18
C VAL A 201 10.82 1.55 26.60
N PHE A 202 10.82 0.30 27.11
CA PHE A 202 10.45 0.00 28.51
C PHE A 202 11.34 0.69 29.55
N LYS A 203 12.53 1.18 29.16
CA LYS A 203 13.45 1.88 30.07
C LYS A 203 13.21 3.39 30.11
N ILE A 204 12.37 3.92 29.21
CA ILE A 204 12.09 5.35 29.07
C ILE A 204 11.11 5.78 30.16
N ARG A 205 11.42 6.91 30.81
CA ARG A 205 10.61 7.49 31.89
C ARG A 205 10.06 8.87 31.57
N ASP A 206 10.78 9.60 30.73
CA ASP A 206 10.38 10.91 30.23
C ASP A 206 10.28 10.83 28.70
N PRO A 207 9.12 11.15 28.11
CA PRO A 207 7.89 11.67 28.74
C PRO A 207 7.08 10.60 29.50
N ILE A 208 6.45 10.98 30.63
CA ILE A 208 5.69 10.06 31.52
C ILE A 208 4.56 9.31 30.80
N GLN A 209 4.03 9.92 29.74
CA GLN A 209 2.99 9.36 28.88
C GLN A 209 3.39 7.99 28.30
N VAL A 210 4.68 7.74 28.07
CA VAL A 210 5.17 6.42 27.59
C VAL A 210 4.81 5.32 28.60
N VAL A 211 5.10 5.56 29.87
CA VAL A 211 4.81 4.63 30.96
C VAL A 211 3.30 4.45 31.11
N ILE A 212 2.54 5.55 31.08
CA ILE A 212 1.07 5.51 31.17
C ILE A 212 0.47 4.65 30.06
N ILE A 213 0.93 4.80 28.81
CA ILE A 213 0.43 4.02 27.67
C ILE A 213 0.71 2.52 27.85
N PHE A 214 1.90 2.14 28.32
CA PHE A 214 2.19 0.74 28.63
C PHE A 214 1.30 0.20 29.74
N LEU A 215 1.10 0.97 30.81
CA LEU A 215 0.23 0.58 31.92
C LEU A 215 -1.23 0.38 31.47
N GLN A 216 -1.73 1.23 30.57
CA GLN A 216 -3.07 1.10 29.98
C GLN A 216 -3.22 -0.13 29.09
N LYS A 217 -2.13 -0.67 28.55
CA LYS A 217 -2.09 -1.80 27.60
C LYS A 217 -1.35 -3.02 28.16
N MET A 218 -1.39 -3.18 29.49
CA MET A 218 -0.73 -4.28 30.20
C MET A 218 -1.28 -5.66 29.83
N ASP A 219 -2.56 -5.74 29.47
CA ASP A 219 -3.22 -6.95 28.98
C ASP A 219 -2.48 -7.56 27.79
N ILE A 220 -2.11 -6.73 26.81
CA ILE A 220 -1.38 -7.17 25.61
C ILE A 220 0.05 -7.54 25.95
N LEU A 221 0.71 -6.71 26.77
CA LEU A 221 2.11 -6.96 27.17
C LEU A 221 2.23 -8.31 27.89
N LEU A 222 1.36 -8.59 28.85
CA LEU A 222 1.39 -9.85 29.61
C LEU A 222 0.94 -11.05 28.77
N ALA A 223 0.02 -10.85 27.81
CA ALA A 223 -0.47 -11.94 26.96
C ALA A 223 0.54 -12.34 25.86
N LYS A 224 1.30 -11.38 25.31
CA LYS A 224 2.19 -11.61 24.15
C LYS A 224 3.66 -11.76 24.52
N THR A 225 4.09 -11.21 25.66
CA THR A 225 5.51 -11.20 26.04
C THR A 225 5.90 -12.50 26.75
N PRO A 226 7.02 -13.15 26.38
CA PRO A 226 7.53 -14.33 27.08
C PRO A 226 7.83 -14.06 28.56
N LYS A 227 7.71 -15.09 29.41
CA LYS A 227 7.84 -14.94 30.87
C LYS A 227 9.18 -14.35 31.32
N ASP A 228 10.28 -14.73 30.67
CA ASP A 228 11.61 -14.19 30.98
C ASP A 228 11.70 -12.69 30.65
N ASP A 229 11.18 -12.27 29.49
CA ASP A 229 11.13 -10.85 29.11
C ASP A 229 10.17 -10.04 29.99
N VAL A 230 9.07 -10.63 30.47
CA VAL A 230 8.19 -10.00 31.47
C VAL A 230 8.97 -9.72 32.74
N ARG A 231 9.72 -10.71 33.24
CA ARG A 231 10.55 -10.56 34.45
C ARG A 231 11.65 -9.52 34.25
N ASP A 232 12.32 -9.53 33.11
CA ASP A 232 13.55 -8.78 32.90
C ASP A 232 13.30 -7.35 32.38
N HIS A 233 12.13 -7.08 31.78
CA HIS A 233 11.83 -5.79 31.15
C HIS A 233 10.51 -5.16 31.60
N VAL A 234 9.41 -5.92 31.62
CA VAL A 234 8.07 -5.36 31.91
C VAL A 234 7.90 -5.08 33.39
N LEU A 235 8.21 -6.04 34.28
CA LEU A 235 8.08 -5.84 35.74
C LEU A 235 8.95 -4.68 36.26
N PRO A 236 10.24 -4.54 35.88
CA PRO A 236 11.04 -3.40 36.30
C PRO A 236 10.44 -2.06 35.89
N MET A 237 9.82 -1.99 34.70
CA MET A 237 9.15 -0.78 34.21
C MET A 237 7.92 -0.44 35.08
N VAL A 238 7.09 -1.44 35.42
CA VAL A 238 5.93 -1.25 36.31
C VAL A 238 6.36 -0.85 37.72
N CYS A 239 7.34 -1.52 38.32
CA CYS A 239 7.82 -1.18 39.66
C CYS A 239 8.32 0.27 39.72
N LYS A 240 9.10 0.70 38.72
CA LYS A 240 9.60 2.08 38.63
C LYS A 240 8.47 3.10 38.41
N ALA A 241 7.41 2.71 37.69
CA ALA A 241 6.23 3.57 37.52
C ALA A 241 5.53 3.83 38.87
N LEU A 242 5.40 2.79 39.71
CA LEU A 242 4.76 2.90 41.03
C LEU A 242 5.59 3.72 42.03
N GLU A 243 6.91 3.80 41.85
CA GLU A 243 7.79 4.65 42.65
C GLU A 243 7.75 6.13 42.23
N THR A 244 7.13 6.46 41.09
CA THR A 244 7.05 7.83 40.56
C THR A 244 5.93 8.59 41.30
N PRO A 245 6.16 9.86 41.73
CA PRO A 245 5.15 10.64 42.45
C PRO A 245 3.82 10.74 41.70
N ALA A 246 2.70 10.52 42.39
CA ALA A 246 1.36 10.44 41.80
C ALA A 246 0.93 11.71 41.03
N GLU A 247 1.47 12.88 41.37
CA GLU A 247 1.20 14.16 40.70
C GLU A 247 1.65 14.17 39.22
N GLN A 248 2.57 13.29 38.84
CA GLN A 248 3.05 13.17 37.46
C GLN A 248 2.29 12.10 36.65
N LEU A 249 1.43 11.30 37.30
CA LEU A 249 0.70 10.17 36.71
C LEU A 249 -0.78 10.45 36.43
N GLN A 250 -1.32 11.58 36.92
CA GLN A 250 -2.72 12.02 36.71
C GLN A 250 -2.92 12.86 35.43
#